data_AF-A0A812L6I5-F1
#
_entry.id   AF-A0A812L6I5-F1
#
_cell.length_a   1.000
_cell.length_b   1.000
_cell.length_c   1.000
_cell.angle_alpha   90.00
_cell.angle_beta   90.00
_cell.angle_gamma   90.00
#
_symmetry.space_group_name_H-M   'P 1'
#
loop_
_entity.id
_entity.type
_entity.pdbx_description
1 polymer ?
#
loop_
_entity_poly.entity_id
_entity_poly.type
_entity_poly.pdbx_seq_one_letter_code
_entity_poly.pdbx_strand_id
1 'polypeptide(L)'
;MDPEAEQRCADKLQSVGLWGESLATLNSGDAEGVAQQLVDELGLPFYDDVVAWVASCIANAQGMLELSQRATGLHGDDLSWRTLQHKKGEHKGAGPGIPVMTLALPEKGKRKRKRGLDLAASEGDRQAAERREREALCVRLMAVLRRFGAPCLDEFSAGFDPERASAVVAGRIRNSSLRRYLRFLEEFVFWMYRAKLREPPFSAGDAIDFLFMLADKPCGPTIPGAFLKSLAWFERVSGFPFEERISVKTVLLSTRDILVKELKKPGIPVHRAPRLPGAMIAALERLVSNEKEAMGIRAGAYYRLLKCWGTLRYDDIQHLSPSAIRFFAGRRMASYAEAATLTTAVNRRLVDAEGQRLIPQELVEMWTEHSERATLPTILDGFGLDPRDRDALGRWRPEGSDVYSRSFSGKIRRIHRYFASELERLRLAGDVDDYDVLDAAFQWLRARRGFSSDDAEGVVDAFKRALESWTAQDPIVQESDGEEEVAEEEPEAPTEAPDAVERTSGYVLVFSKRGTARLHRAGKEGCWMARARHFDECRVVQEMPEPDECSYRCRLCWPGPEEMNDSSDDSSEDSSGSAMPGVAEDSGTSPRASWERVPLG
;
A
#
# COMPACT_ATOMS: atom_id res chain seq x y z
N MET A 1 -46.04 -29.88 -8.74
CA MET A 1 -46.33 -28.96 -7.62
C MET A 1 -47.75 -28.43 -7.71
N ASP A 2 -48.37 -28.09 -6.59
CA ASP A 2 -49.74 -27.55 -6.51
C ASP A 2 -49.77 -26.01 -6.71
N PRO A 3 -50.81 -25.42 -7.36
CA PRO A 3 -50.87 -23.98 -7.61
C PRO A 3 -50.90 -23.07 -6.36
N GLU A 4 -51.45 -23.53 -5.23
CA GLU A 4 -51.43 -22.74 -3.99
C GLU A 4 -50.02 -22.74 -3.38
N ALA A 5 -49.32 -23.88 -3.43
CA ALA A 5 -47.91 -23.96 -3.07
C ALA A 5 -47.02 -23.11 -4.00
N GLU A 6 -47.30 -23.09 -5.31
CA GLU A 6 -46.60 -22.26 -6.30
C GLU A 6 -46.74 -20.76 -6.00
N GLN A 7 -47.96 -20.27 -5.75
CA GLN A 7 -48.15 -18.86 -5.38
C GLN A 7 -47.41 -18.51 -4.09
N ARG A 8 -47.49 -19.37 -3.06
CA ARG A 8 -46.80 -19.15 -1.77
C ARG A 8 -45.27 -19.13 -1.92
N CYS A 9 -44.70 -19.99 -2.76
CA CYS A 9 -43.28 -19.96 -3.10
C CYS A 9 -42.90 -18.69 -3.87
N ALA A 10 -43.71 -18.26 -4.85
CA ALA A 10 -43.47 -17.07 -5.64
C ALA A 10 -43.51 -15.79 -4.79
N ASP A 11 -44.52 -15.63 -3.94
CA ASP A 11 -44.67 -14.51 -3.01
C ASP A 11 -43.49 -14.45 -2.03
N LYS A 12 -43.07 -15.62 -1.51
CA LYS A 12 -41.91 -15.72 -0.62
C LYS A 12 -40.60 -15.30 -1.31
N LEU A 13 -40.32 -15.81 -2.51
CA LEU A 13 -39.13 -15.44 -3.29
C LEU A 13 -39.10 -13.95 -3.63
N GLN A 14 -40.25 -13.37 -4.00
CA GLN A 14 -40.38 -11.93 -4.21
C GLN A 14 -40.14 -11.12 -2.93
N SER A 15 -40.65 -11.57 -1.78
CA SER A 15 -40.49 -10.86 -0.50
C SER A 15 -39.03 -10.76 -0.02
N VAL A 16 -38.17 -11.70 -0.42
CA VAL A 16 -36.71 -11.69 -0.13
C VAL A 16 -35.88 -11.09 -1.27
N GLY A 17 -36.51 -10.55 -2.31
CA GLY A 17 -35.85 -9.96 -3.48
C GLY A 17 -35.22 -10.96 -4.46
N LEU A 18 -35.39 -12.26 -4.25
CA LEU A 18 -34.82 -13.33 -5.06
C LEU A 18 -35.75 -13.66 -6.25
N TRP A 19 -35.94 -12.67 -7.12
CA TRP A 19 -36.85 -12.77 -8.27
C TRP A 19 -36.25 -12.13 -9.54
N GLY A 20 -36.79 -12.47 -10.70
CA GLY A 20 -36.36 -11.91 -12.00
C GLY A 20 -34.85 -12.04 -12.24
N GLU A 21 -34.18 -10.92 -12.53
CA GLU A 21 -32.73 -10.90 -12.79
C GLU A 21 -31.89 -11.46 -11.63
N SER A 22 -32.33 -11.35 -10.37
CA SER A 22 -31.61 -11.94 -9.24
C SER A 22 -31.70 -13.46 -9.23
N LEU A 23 -32.84 -14.03 -9.63
CA LEU A 23 -33.03 -15.47 -9.75
C LEU A 23 -32.17 -16.04 -10.89
N ALA A 24 -31.99 -15.27 -11.97
CA ALA A 24 -31.14 -15.63 -13.11
C ALA A 24 -29.63 -15.72 -12.78
N THR A 25 -29.18 -15.22 -11.62
CA THR A 25 -27.77 -15.37 -11.19
C THR A 25 -27.44 -16.73 -10.58
N LEU A 26 -28.47 -17.51 -10.21
CA LEU A 26 -28.34 -18.87 -9.70
C LEU A 26 -28.07 -19.86 -10.84
N ASN A 27 -27.41 -20.96 -10.51
CA ASN A 27 -27.19 -22.11 -11.39
C ASN A 27 -28.28 -23.16 -11.12
N SER A 28 -28.47 -24.14 -12.01
CA SER A 28 -29.47 -25.20 -11.81
C SER A 28 -29.27 -26.04 -10.54
N GLY A 29 -28.02 -26.24 -10.11
CA GLY A 29 -27.70 -26.94 -8.86
C GLY A 29 -28.00 -26.15 -7.58
N ASP A 30 -28.23 -24.84 -7.67
CA ASP A 30 -28.61 -24.02 -6.51
C ASP A 30 -30.11 -24.18 -6.18
N ALA A 31 -30.90 -24.82 -7.06
CA ALA A 31 -32.33 -25.05 -6.89
C ALA A 31 -32.65 -25.90 -5.66
N GLU A 32 -31.82 -26.90 -5.34
CA GLU A 32 -31.98 -27.77 -4.17
C GLU A 32 -31.89 -26.97 -2.85
N GLY A 33 -30.86 -26.13 -2.72
CA GLY A 33 -30.69 -25.29 -1.52
C GLY A 33 -31.80 -24.26 -1.31
N VAL A 34 -32.33 -23.70 -2.40
CA VAL A 34 -33.48 -22.77 -2.36
C VAL A 34 -34.79 -23.52 -2.07
N ALA A 35 -34.98 -24.71 -2.66
CA ALA A 35 -36.15 -25.54 -2.40
C ALA A 35 -36.21 -26.03 -0.95
N GLN A 36 -35.07 -26.41 -0.35
CA GLN A 36 -34.99 -26.79 1.06
C GLN A 36 -35.46 -25.65 1.97
N GLN A 37 -34.96 -24.43 1.75
CA GLN A 37 -35.38 -23.24 2.51
C GLN A 37 -36.88 -22.93 2.34
N LEU A 38 -37.43 -23.07 1.13
CA LEU A 38 -38.86 -22.89 0.89
C LEU A 38 -39.70 -23.99 1.56
N VAL A 39 -39.24 -25.24 1.56
CA VAL A 39 -39.89 -26.36 2.26
C VAL A 39 -39.91 -26.14 3.77
N ASP A 40 -38.78 -25.76 4.36
CA ASP A 40 -38.64 -25.55 5.80
C ASP A 40 -39.42 -24.32 6.30
N GLU A 41 -39.40 -23.21 5.56
CA GLU A 41 -40.10 -21.99 5.98
C GLU A 41 -41.60 -21.98 5.66
N LEU A 42 -42.06 -22.68 4.60
CA LEU A 42 -43.47 -22.71 4.19
C LEU A 42 -44.20 -24.00 4.59
N GLY A 43 -43.48 -25.00 5.14
CA GLY A 43 -44.04 -26.27 5.59
C GLY A 43 -44.57 -27.14 4.44
N LEU A 44 -43.85 -27.22 3.33
CA LEU A 44 -44.34 -27.86 2.10
C LEU A 44 -43.99 -29.36 2.07
N PRO A 45 -44.96 -30.27 1.85
CA PRO A 45 -44.75 -31.71 2.03
C PRO A 45 -44.04 -32.43 0.86
N PHE A 46 -43.70 -31.73 -0.24
CA PHE A 46 -43.20 -32.36 -1.48
C PHE A 46 -41.92 -31.66 -1.98
N TYR A 47 -40.76 -32.03 -1.41
CA TYR A 47 -39.46 -31.41 -1.72
C TYR A 47 -39.10 -31.45 -3.21
N ASP A 48 -39.11 -32.64 -3.85
CA ASP A 48 -38.70 -32.81 -5.25
C ASP A 48 -39.54 -31.94 -6.22
N ASP A 49 -40.81 -31.73 -5.87
CA ASP A 49 -41.77 -30.91 -6.61
C ASP A 49 -41.40 -29.41 -6.53
N VAL A 50 -40.89 -28.96 -5.38
CA VAL A 50 -40.34 -27.61 -5.18
C VAL A 50 -38.99 -27.46 -5.88
N VAL A 51 -38.10 -28.46 -5.83
CA VAL A 51 -36.82 -28.45 -6.57
C VAL A 51 -37.06 -28.29 -8.07
N ALA A 52 -37.95 -29.09 -8.65
CA ALA A 52 -38.30 -29.03 -10.07
C ALA A 52 -38.91 -27.67 -10.46
N TRP A 53 -39.75 -27.10 -9.60
CA TRP A 53 -40.34 -25.78 -9.81
C TRP A 53 -39.29 -24.67 -9.74
N VAL A 54 -38.46 -24.62 -8.69
CA VAL A 54 -37.38 -23.63 -8.55
C VAL A 54 -36.39 -23.70 -9.71
N ALA A 55 -36.00 -24.91 -10.14
CA ALA A 55 -35.14 -25.10 -11.31
C ALA A 55 -35.78 -24.56 -12.60
N SER A 56 -37.10 -24.75 -12.79
CA SER A 56 -37.87 -24.16 -13.90
C SER A 56 -37.88 -22.63 -13.81
N CYS A 57 -38.10 -22.04 -12.64
CA CYS A 57 -38.05 -20.60 -12.44
C CYS A 57 -36.66 -20.01 -12.75
N ILE A 58 -35.57 -20.64 -12.30
CA ILE A 58 -34.19 -20.24 -12.60
C ILE A 58 -33.94 -20.28 -14.12
N ALA A 59 -34.31 -21.38 -14.80
CA ALA A 59 -34.14 -21.52 -16.24
C ALA A 59 -34.93 -20.47 -17.04
N ASN A 60 -36.18 -20.20 -16.63
CA ASN A 60 -37.01 -19.15 -17.24
C ASN A 60 -36.40 -17.76 -17.02
N ALA A 61 -35.92 -17.46 -15.81
CA ALA A 61 -35.26 -16.18 -15.50
C ALA A 61 -33.97 -15.99 -16.32
N GLN A 62 -33.15 -17.02 -16.49
CA GLN A 62 -31.97 -17.01 -17.35
C GLN A 62 -32.34 -16.74 -18.82
N GLY A 63 -33.36 -17.44 -19.35
CA GLY A 63 -33.84 -17.22 -20.72
C GLY A 63 -34.39 -15.81 -20.96
N MET A 64 -35.12 -15.25 -19.99
CA MET A 64 -35.60 -13.86 -20.05
C MET A 64 -34.45 -12.85 -19.93
N LEU A 65 -33.41 -13.14 -19.13
CA LEU A 65 -32.21 -12.32 -19.03
C LEU A 65 -31.43 -12.29 -20.35
N GLU A 66 -31.27 -13.42 -21.05
CA GLU A 66 -30.67 -13.44 -22.39
C GLU A 66 -31.47 -12.58 -23.38
N LEU A 67 -32.80 -12.71 -23.39
CA LEU A 67 -33.67 -11.90 -24.26
C LEU A 67 -33.57 -10.39 -23.95
N SER A 68 -33.49 -10.02 -22.67
CA SER A 68 -33.24 -8.64 -22.23
C SER A 68 -31.87 -8.12 -22.71
N GLN A 69 -30.81 -8.92 -22.53
CA GLN A 69 -29.45 -8.58 -22.98
C GLN A 69 -29.32 -8.48 -24.50
N ARG A 70 -30.11 -9.25 -25.27
CA ARG A 70 -30.22 -9.11 -26.73
C ARG A 70 -30.90 -7.79 -27.11
N ALA A 71 -31.98 -7.42 -26.43
CA ALA A 71 -32.70 -6.16 -26.66
C ALA A 71 -31.86 -4.91 -26.30
N THR A 72 -31.02 -4.98 -25.26
CA THR A 72 -30.11 -3.89 -24.85
C THR A 72 -28.77 -3.86 -25.59
N GLY A 73 -28.51 -4.82 -26.50
CA GLY A 73 -27.25 -4.89 -27.25
C GLY A 73 -26.03 -5.33 -26.41
N LEU A 74 -26.25 -5.98 -25.27
CA LEU A 74 -25.19 -6.52 -24.40
C LEU A 74 -24.68 -7.91 -24.84
N HIS A 75 -25.40 -8.62 -25.71
CA HIS A 75 -24.87 -9.79 -26.41
C HIS A 75 -23.81 -9.39 -27.46
N GLY A 76 -22.56 -9.29 -27.03
CA GLY A 76 -21.43 -9.72 -27.86
C GLY A 76 -21.16 -11.20 -27.61
N ASP A 77 -20.73 -11.96 -28.64
CA ASP A 77 -20.42 -13.39 -28.50
C ASP A 77 -19.46 -13.65 -27.32
N ASP A 78 -19.78 -14.63 -26.46
CA ASP A 78 -18.85 -15.07 -25.41
C ASP A 78 -17.65 -15.78 -26.03
N LEU A 79 -16.57 -15.03 -26.20
CA LEU A 79 -15.28 -15.48 -26.71
C LEU A 79 -14.47 -16.26 -25.66
N SER A 80 -15.14 -17.19 -24.98
CA SER A 80 -14.53 -18.29 -24.24
C SER A 80 -13.47 -18.98 -25.12
N TRP A 81 -12.27 -19.12 -24.59
CA TRP A 81 -11.12 -19.68 -25.31
C TRP A 81 -11.32 -21.13 -25.74
N ARG A 82 -12.21 -21.87 -25.05
CA ARG A 82 -12.57 -23.27 -25.39
C ARG A 82 -13.39 -23.33 -26.68
N THR A 83 -14.35 -22.42 -26.85
CA THR A 83 -15.27 -22.39 -28.00
C THR A 83 -14.52 -22.16 -29.33
N LEU A 84 -13.41 -21.42 -29.28
CA LEU A 84 -12.56 -21.14 -30.45
C LEU A 84 -11.75 -22.35 -30.94
N GLN A 85 -11.53 -23.39 -30.12
CA GLN A 85 -10.74 -24.56 -30.54
C GLN A 85 -11.52 -25.48 -31.50
N HIS A 86 -12.84 -25.60 -31.34
CA HIS A 86 -13.65 -26.55 -32.11
C HIS A 86 -14.03 -26.11 -33.54
N LYS A 87 -13.85 -24.82 -33.91
CA LYS A 87 -14.22 -24.30 -35.24
C LYS A 87 -13.13 -24.44 -36.32
N LYS A 88 -12.00 -25.09 -36.05
CA LYS A 88 -10.89 -25.24 -37.02
C LYS A 88 -10.82 -26.63 -37.65
N GLY A 89 -11.95 -27.10 -38.17
CA GLY A 89 -12.17 -28.51 -38.55
C GLY A 89 -12.52 -28.78 -40.02
N GLU A 90 -12.43 -27.81 -40.94
CA GLU A 90 -12.80 -28.07 -42.34
C GLU A 90 -12.01 -27.24 -43.37
N HIS A 91 -10.97 -27.84 -43.95
CA HIS A 91 -10.56 -27.65 -45.35
C HIS A 91 -9.65 -28.80 -45.79
N LYS A 92 -9.86 -29.31 -47.01
CA LYS A 92 -9.21 -30.53 -47.54
C LYS A 92 -7.97 -30.18 -48.38
N GLY A 93 -6.92 -31.00 -48.33
CA GLY A 93 -5.97 -31.12 -49.46
C GLY A 93 -4.47 -31.24 -49.14
N ALA A 94 -3.96 -32.47 -49.24
CA ALA A 94 -2.64 -32.89 -49.78
C ALA A 94 -1.30 -32.26 -49.32
N GLY A 95 -0.33 -33.15 -49.09
CA GLY A 95 1.10 -32.91 -49.41
C GLY A 95 2.03 -32.66 -48.20
N PRO A 96 3.04 -33.51 -47.95
CA PRO A 96 3.97 -33.32 -46.84
C PRO A 96 5.12 -32.38 -47.18
N GLY A 97 5.26 -31.32 -46.39
CA GLY A 97 6.48 -30.54 -46.22
C GLY A 97 6.41 -29.85 -44.86
N ILE A 98 7.52 -29.75 -44.14
CA ILE A 98 7.59 -29.04 -42.86
C ILE A 98 8.36 -27.72 -43.06
N PRO A 99 7.70 -26.63 -43.50
CA PRO A 99 8.26 -25.31 -43.35
C PRO A 99 8.15 -24.88 -41.89
N VAL A 100 9.20 -24.26 -41.35
CA VAL A 100 9.15 -23.60 -40.04
C VAL A 100 8.14 -22.46 -40.12
N MET A 101 6.97 -22.62 -39.50
CA MET A 101 5.95 -21.56 -39.45
C MET A 101 6.40 -20.44 -38.50
N THR A 102 7.10 -19.46 -39.05
CA THR A 102 7.20 -18.12 -38.45
C THR A 102 5.79 -17.57 -38.28
N LEU A 103 5.28 -17.58 -37.04
CA LEU A 103 3.96 -17.05 -36.72
C LEU A 103 3.93 -15.53 -36.94
N ALA A 104 3.54 -15.12 -38.14
CA ALA A 104 3.24 -13.73 -38.45
C ALA A 104 2.15 -13.23 -37.50
N LEU A 105 2.51 -12.24 -36.67
CA LEU A 105 1.55 -11.59 -35.77
C LEU A 105 0.42 -10.97 -36.60
N PRO A 106 -0.85 -11.14 -36.20
CA PRO A 106 -1.98 -10.54 -36.92
C PRO A 106 -1.83 -9.01 -36.96
N GLU A 107 -2.28 -8.40 -38.05
CA GLU A 107 -2.13 -6.97 -38.25
C GLU A 107 -2.70 -6.16 -37.08
N LYS A 108 -2.00 -5.08 -36.72
CA LYS A 108 -2.33 -4.25 -35.56
C LYS A 108 -3.60 -3.42 -35.82
N GLY A 109 -4.76 -4.04 -35.67
CA GLY A 109 -6.04 -3.35 -35.58
C GLY A 109 -5.94 -2.17 -34.60
N LYS A 110 -6.32 -0.97 -35.04
CA LYS A 110 -5.98 0.33 -34.41
C LYS A 110 -6.74 0.62 -33.11
N ARG A 111 -6.68 -0.30 -32.13
CA ARG A 111 -7.04 -0.02 -30.73
C ARG A 111 -6.19 1.16 -30.24
N LYS A 112 -6.84 2.27 -29.85
CA LYS A 112 -6.17 3.49 -29.33
C LYS A 112 -5.52 3.22 -27.95
N ARG A 113 -4.42 2.47 -27.92
CA ARG A 113 -3.56 2.28 -26.73
C ARG A 113 -2.91 3.61 -26.37
N LYS A 114 -3.59 4.41 -25.53
CA LYS A 114 -3.07 5.69 -25.02
C LYS A 114 -2.03 5.49 -23.90
N ARG A 115 -0.96 4.77 -24.25
CA ARG A 115 0.34 4.59 -23.58
C ARG A 115 1.26 3.80 -24.53
N GLY A 116 1.60 4.40 -25.65
CA GLY A 116 2.84 4.06 -26.34
C GLY A 116 3.99 4.52 -25.45
N LEU A 117 4.87 3.59 -25.05
CA LEU A 117 6.17 3.95 -24.50
C LEU A 117 7.12 4.04 -25.68
N ASP A 118 7.10 5.18 -26.37
CA ASP A 118 8.13 5.52 -27.33
C ASP A 118 9.42 5.77 -26.54
N LEU A 119 10.35 4.81 -26.57
CA LEU A 119 11.61 4.87 -25.82
C LEU A 119 12.62 5.90 -26.37
N ALA A 120 12.20 6.68 -27.38
CA ALA A 120 12.86 7.90 -27.85
C ALA A 120 12.30 9.17 -27.18
N ALA A 121 11.19 9.09 -26.46
CA ALA A 121 10.71 10.18 -25.61
C ALA A 121 11.73 10.39 -24.48
N SER A 122 12.31 11.59 -24.44
CA SER A 122 13.28 11.96 -23.42
C SER A 122 12.60 12.10 -22.05
N GLU A 123 13.42 12.15 -20.99
CA GLU A 123 12.95 12.54 -19.66
C GLU A 123 12.22 13.91 -19.70
N GLY A 124 12.67 14.82 -20.58
CA GLY A 124 12.01 16.09 -20.85
C GLY A 124 10.62 15.97 -21.46
N ASP A 125 10.37 14.97 -22.32
CA ASP A 125 9.07 14.72 -22.94
C ASP A 125 8.05 14.15 -21.95
N ARG A 126 8.49 13.25 -21.06
CA ARG A 126 7.64 12.77 -19.95
C ARG A 126 7.25 13.93 -19.04
N GLN A 127 8.22 14.73 -18.60
CA GLN A 127 7.95 15.89 -17.76
C GLN A 127 7.10 16.94 -18.48
N ALA A 128 7.26 17.12 -19.79
CA ALA A 128 6.39 18.00 -20.58
C ALA A 128 4.95 17.45 -20.67
N ALA A 129 4.75 16.13 -20.75
CA ALA A 129 3.42 15.53 -20.69
C ALA A 129 2.77 15.69 -19.31
N GLU A 130 3.52 15.51 -18.21
CA GLU A 130 3.03 15.70 -16.85
C GLU A 130 2.77 17.19 -16.52
N ARG A 131 3.55 18.12 -17.10
CA ARG A 131 3.30 19.58 -17.08
C ARG A 131 2.02 19.96 -17.84
N ARG A 132 1.87 19.54 -19.10
CA ARG A 132 0.64 19.75 -19.91
C ARG A 132 -0.60 19.16 -19.25
N GLU A 133 -0.47 18.00 -18.60
CA GLU A 133 -1.55 17.42 -17.81
C GLU A 133 -1.91 18.29 -16.61
N ARG A 134 -0.91 18.85 -15.92
CA ARG A 134 -1.12 19.77 -14.80
C ARG A 134 -1.76 21.08 -15.23
N GLU A 135 -1.26 21.72 -16.29
CA GLU A 135 -1.80 22.93 -16.90
C GLU A 135 -3.30 22.77 -17.21
N ALA A 136 -3.68 21.69 -17.91
CA ALA A 136 -5.08 21.39 -18.24
C ALA A 136 -5.97 21.08 -17.02
N LEU A 137 -5.39 20.65 -15.89
CA LEU A 137 -6.11 20.48 -14.61
C LEU A 137 -6.21 21.79 -13.83
N CYS A 138 -5.21 22.67 -13.93
CA CYS A 138 -5.20 24.02 -13.34
C CYS A 138 -6.29 24.91 -13.98
N VAL A 139 -6.43 24.89 -15.32
CA VAL A 139 -7.51 25.60 -16.03
C VAL A 139 -8.89 25.15 -15.55
N ARG A 140 -9.11 23.83 -15.39
CA ARG A 140 -10.35 23.28 -14.82
C ARG A 140 -10.56 23.71 -13.36
N LEU A 141 -9.50 23.73 -12.55
CA LEU A 141 -9.59 24.22 -11.17
C LEU A 141 -9.99 25.70 -11.11
N MET A 142 -9.48 26.58 -11.99
CA MET A 142 -9.96 27.98 -12.04
C MET A 142 -11.44 28.09 -12.39
N ALA A 143 -11.94 27.25 -13.30
CA ALA A 143 -13.36 27.23 -13.62
C ALA A 143 -14.20 26.84 -12.39
N VAL A 144 -13.78 25.83 -11.61
CA VAL A 144 -14.47 25.43 -10.37
C VAL A 144 -14.34 26.50 -9.27
N LEU A 145 -13.14 27.06 -9.02
CA LEU A 145 -12.90 28.11 -8.02
C LEU A 145 -13.80 29.33 -8.27
N ARG A 146 -13.83 29.84 -9.51
CA ARG A 146 -14.69 30.96 -9.89
C ARG A 146 -16.17 30.62 -9.77
N ARG A 147 -16.58 29.41 -10.14
CA ARG A 147 -17.99 28.96 -10.09
C ARG A 147 -18.53 28.82 -8.67
N PHE A 148 -17.68 28.56 -7.69
CA PHE A 148 -18.03 28.50 -6.27
C PHE A 148 -17.84 29.83 -5.52
N GLY A 149 -17.26 30.86 -6.13
CA GLY A 149 -16.91 32.11 -5.44
C GLY A 149 -15.84 31.91 -4.36
N ALA A 150 -14.80 31.13 -4.67
CA ALA A 150 -13.74 30.76 -3.72
C ALA A 150 -13.02 32.00 -3.10
N PRO A 151 -13.10 32.23 -1.77
CA PRO A 151 -12.50 33.40 -1.12
C PRO A 151 -11.00 33.61 -1.38
N CYS A 152 -10.24 32.53 -1.59
CA CYS A 152 -8.81 32.64 -1.90
C CYS A 152 -8.51 33.35 -3.22
N LEU A 153 -9.52 33.63 -4.07
CA LEU A 153 -9.34 34.42 -5.28
C LEU A 153 -9.13 35.91 -4.98
N ASP A 154 -9.68 36.41 -3.87
CA ASP A 154 -9.58 37.82 -3.46
C ASP A 154 -8.24 38.13 -2.75
N GLU A 155 -7.51 37.10 -2.31
CA GLU A 155 -6.15 37.19 -1.78
C GLU A 155 -5.10 37.49 -2.87
N PHE A 156 -5.41 37.25 -4.15
CA PHE A 156 -4.50 37.53 -5.25
C PHE A 156 -4.62 38.99 -5.71
N SER A 157 -3.49 39.66 -5.91
CA SER A 157 -3.49 41.04 -6.41
C SER A 157 -4.10 41.15 -7.82
N ALA A 158 -4.73 42.28 -8.12
CA ALA A 158 -5.53 42.48 -9.35
C ALA A 158 -4.76 42.35 -10.70
N GLY A 159 -3.43 42.22 -10.65
CA GLY A 159 -2.57 41.94 -11.81
C GLY A 159 -1.98 40.51 -11.84
N PHE A 160 -2.37 39.63 -10.92
CA PHE A 160 -1.83 38.28 -10.82
C PHE A 160 -2.42 37.34 -11.89
N ASP A 161 -1.55 36.53 -12.49
CA ASP A 161 -1.89 35.57 -13.55
C ASP A 161 -2.88 34.50 -13.03
N PRO A 162 -4.13 34.44 -13.54
CA PRO A 162 -5.13 33.49 -13.06
C PRO A 162 -4.77 32.02 -13.30
N GLU A 163 -3.93 31.70 -14.30
CA GLU A 163 -3.49 30.31 -14.51
C GLU A 163 -2.43 29.90 -13.47
N ARG A 164 -1.65 30.86 -12.97
CA ARG A 164 -0.75 30.65 -11.82
C ARG A 164 -1.53 30.52 -10.50
N ALA A 165 -2.66 31.21 -10.35
CA ALA A 165 -3.48 31.14 -9.14
C ALA A 165 -3.93 29.70 -8.86
N SER A 166 -4.50 28.99 -9.83
CA SER A 166 -4.83 27.56 -9.67
C SER A 166 -3.61 26.66 -9.50
N ALA A 167 -2.47 26.99 -10.11
CA ALA A 167 -1.24 26.22 -9.91
C ALA A 167 -0.76 26.29 -8.44
N VAL A 168 -0.85 27.48 -7.81
CA VAL A 168 -0.58 27.72 -6.39
C VAL A 168 -1.62 27.01 -5.52
N VAL A 169 -2.92 27.26 -5.73
CA VAL A 169 -4.04 26.67 -4.95
C VAL A 169 -4.04 25.14 -5.01
N ALA A 170 -3.71 24.53 -6.15
CA ALA A 170 -3.55 23.08 -6.24
C ALA A 170 -2.34 22.56 -5.45
N GLY A 171 -1.28 23.36 -5.31
CA GLY A 171 -0.10 23.05 -4.49
C GLY A 171 0.54 21.70 -4.84
N ARG A 172 0.98 20.95 -3.82
CA ARG A 172 1.70 19.67 -3.99
C ARG A 172 0.81 18.45 -4.32
N ILE A 173 -0.45 18.65 -4.71
CA ILE A 173 -1.34 17.53 -5.07
C ILE A 173 -0.87 16.79 -6.33
N ARG A 174 -0.97 15.46 -6.33
CA ARG A 174 -0.70 14.62 -7.52
C ARG A 174 -1.80 14.81 -8.58
N ASN A 175 -1.42 14.87 -9.87
CA ASN A 175 -2.37 15.06 -10.98
C ASN A 175 -3.53 14.05 -11.01
N SER A 176 -3.27 12.80 -10.64
CA SER A 176 -4.30 11.74 -10.54
C SER A 176 -5.34 12.03 -9.45
N SER A 177 -4.92 12.56 -8.30
CA SER A 177 -5.81 13.01 -7.22
C SER A 177 -6.59 14.25 -7.63
N LEU A 178 -5.92 15.26 -8.21
CA LEU A 178 -6.56 16.49 -8.70
C LEU A 178 -7.63 16.19 -9.76
N ARG A 179 -7.33 15.31 -10.73
CA ARG A 179 -8.30 14.80 -11.71
C ARG A 179 -9.52 14.14 -11.06
N ARG A 180 -9.30 13.32 -10.02
CA ARG A 180 -10.39 12.63 -9.29
C ARG A 180 -11.28 13.65 -8.57
N TYR A 181 -10.67 14.62 -7.89
CA TYR A 181 -11.40 15.63 -7.13
C TYR A 181 -12.18 16.57 -8.04
N LEU A 182 -11.55 17.12 -9.08
CA LEU A 182 -12.22 17.98 -10.07
C LEU A 182 -13.41 17.28 -10.72
N ARG A 183 -13.28 16.00 -11.11
CA ARG A 183 -14.41 15.24 -11.69
C ARG A 183 -15.61 15.16 -10.73
N PHE A 184 -15.37 14.92 -9.44
CA PHE A 184 -16.45 14.86 -8.45
C PHE A 184 -17.11 16.22 -8.20
N LEU A 185 -16.33 17.31 -8.20
CA LEU A 185 -16.85 18.68 -8.05
C LEU A 185 -17.62 19.13 -9.30
N GLU A 186 -17.13 18.80 -10.49
CA GLU A 186 -17.78 19.05 -11.77
C GLU A 186 -19.08 18.25 -11.91
N GLU A 187 -19.10 16.96 -11.53
CA GLU A 187 -20.33 16.14 -11.54
C GLU A 187 -21.38 16.67 -10.55
N PHE A 188 -20.94 17.15 -9.37
CA PHE A 188 -21.82 17.77 -8.38
C PHE A 188 -22.41 19.09 -8.87
N VAL A 189 -21.59 20.01 -9.38
CA VAL A 189 -22.06 21.29 -9.97
C VAL A 189 -22.98 21.04 -11.16
N PHE A 190 -22.63 20.10 -12.05
CA PHE A 190 -23.45 19.74 -13.20
C PHE A 190 -24.81 19.18 -12.77
N TRP A 191 -24.83 18.28 -11.78
CA TRP A 191 -26.07 17.71 -11.26
C TRP A 191 -26.93 18.76 -10.55
N MET A 192 -26.35 19.62 -9.70
CA MET A 192 -27.07 20.72 -9.05
C MET A 192 -27.69 21.68 -10.07
N TYR A 193 -26.95 22.04 -11.11
CA TYR A 193 -27.45 22.92 -12.17
C TYR A 193 -28.53 22.25 -13.03
N ARG A 194 -28.43 20.94 -13.30
CA ARG A 194 -29.34 20.22 -14.21
C ARG A 194 -30.59 19.62 -13.55
N ALA A 195 -30.47 19.13 -12.32
CA ALA A 195 -31.53 18.42 -11.61
C ALA A 195 -32.23 19.28 -10.55
N LYS A 196 -31.53 20.28 -9.98
CA LYS A 196 -32.08 21.20 -8.95
C LYS A 196 -32.25 22.64 -9.46
N LEU A 197 -31.71 22.98 -10.64
CA LEU A 197 -31.66 24.35 -11.19
C LEU A 197 -31.00 25.37 -10.24
N ARG A 198 -29.98 24.93 -9.47
CA ARG A 198 -29.25 25.79 -8.51
C ARG A 198 -27.78 25.94 -8.89
N GLU A 199 -27.24 27.12 -8.61
CA GLU A 199 -25.81 27.43 -8.64
C GLU A 199 -25.26 27.52 -7.20
N PRO A 200 -23.93 27.51 -6.99
CA PRO A 200 -23.34 27.74 -5.68
C PRO A 200 -23.74 29.11 -5.07
N PRO A 201 -23.71 29.27 -3.73
CA PRO A 201 -23.30 28.29 -2.73
C PRO A 201 -24.33 27.17 -2.50
N PHE A 202 -23.82 25.97 -2.20
CA PHE A 202 -24.64 24.79 -1.89
C PHE A 202 -24.72 24.54 -0.38
N SER A 203 -25.76 23.81 0.06
CA SER A 203 -25.94 23.43 1.46
C SER A 203 -25.47 21.99 1.76
N ALA A 204 -25.50 21.61 3.03
CA ALA A 204 -25.32 20.20 3.42
C ALA A 204 -26.43 19.28 2.86
N GLY A 205 -27.66 19.77 2.73
CA GLY A 205 -28.75 19.02 2.10
C GLY A 205 -28.47 18.73 0.63
N ASP A 206 -27.95 19.72 -0.12
CA ASP A 206 -27.59 19.54 -1.53
C ASP A 206 -26.48 18.49 -1.72
N ALA A 207 -25.51 18.44 -0.81
CA ALA A 207 -24.46 17.42 -0.80
C ALA A 207 -24.95 16.04 -0.31
N ILE A 208 -25.97 15.99 0.55
CA ILE A 208 -26.66 14.76 0.97
C ILE A 208 -27.46 14.16 -0.18
N ASP A 209 -28.29 14.96 -0.87
CA ASP A 209 -29.06 14.49 -2.01
C ASP A 209 -28.15 13.98 -3.14
N PHE A 210 -27.00 14.63 -3.36
CA PHE A 210 -25.99 14.16 -4.32
C PHE A 210 -25.34 12.84 -3.88
N LEU A 211 -25.14 12.62 -2.58
CA LEU A 211 -24.66 11.34 -2.05
C LEU A 211 -25.67 10.20 -2.24
N PHE A 212 -26.97 10.44 -2.00
CA PHE A 212 -28.02 9.48 -2.30
C PHE A 212 -28.09 9.16 -3.80
N MET A 213 -28.10 10.18 -4.67
CA MET A 213 -28.07 9.99 -6.12
C MET A 213 -26.81 9.27 -6.64
N LEU A 214 -25.68 9.37 -5.92
CA LEU A 214 -24.49 8.55 -6.18
C LEU A 214 -24.63 7.09 -5.72
N ALA A 215 -25.44 6.81 -4.70
CA ALA A 215 -25.72 5.46 -4.19
C ALA A 215 -26.84 4.74 -4.96
N ASP A 216 -27.83 5.48 -5.50
CA ASP A 216 -28.86 4.96 -6.41
C ASP A 216 -28.24 4.44 -7.73
N LYS A 217 -27.12 5.03 -8.16
CA LYS A 217 -26.27 4.51 -9.22
C LYS A 217 -25.50 3.28 -8.71
N PRO A 218 -25.28 2.24 -9.53
CA PRO A 218 -24.43 1.10 -9.15
C PRO A 218 -22.98 1.56 -8.92
N CYS A 219 -22.63 1.81 -7.66
CA CYS A 219 -21.34 2.37 -7.25
C CYS A 219 -20.69 1.55 -6.11
N GLY A 220 -19.37 1.66 -5.98
CA GLY A 220 -18.64 0.96 -4.90
C GLY A 220 -18.66 1.76 -3.59
N PRO A 221 -18.57 1.11 -2.41
CA PRO A 221 -18.62 1.77 -1.10
C PRO A 221 -17.47 2.76 -0.82
N THR A 222 -16.51 2.93 -1.72
CA THR A 222 -15.48 3.98 -1.62
C THR A 222 -15.87 5.29 -2.31
N ILE A 223 -17.01 5.34 -3.02
CA ILE A 223 -17.45 6.52 -3.79
C ILE A 223 -17.95 7.66 -2.87
N PRO A 224 -18.84 7.45 -1.88
CA PRO A 224 -19.30 8.52 -0.98
C PRO A 224 -18.14 9.22 -0.24
N GLY A 225 -17.24 8.44 0.36
CA GLY A 225 -16.05 8.96 1.04
C GLY A 225 -15.07 9.67 0.08
N ALA A 226 -15.03 9.29 -1.20
CA ALA A 226 -14.20 9.95 -2.19
C ALA A 226 -14.79 11.29 -2.68
N PHE A 227 -16.11 11.40 -2.80
CA PHE A 227 -16.78 12.68 -3.04
C PHE A 227 -16.47 13.66 -1.89
N LEU A 228 -16.71 13.25 -0.64
CA LEU A 228 -16.45 14.12 0.52
C LEU A 228 -14.97 14.47 0.69
N LYS A 229 -14.04 13.56 0.39
CA LYS A 229 -12.60 13.90 0.36
C LYS A 229 -12.24 14.90 -0.73
N SER A 230 -13.00 14.96 -1.82
CA SER A 230 -12.86 15.96 -2.89
C SER A 230 -13.39 17.33 -2.45
N LEU A 231 -14.59 17.35 -1.84
CA LEU A 231 -15.22 18.56 -1.30
C LEU A 231 -14.39 19.16 -0.15
N ALA A 232 -14.04 18.35 0.86
CA ALA A 232 -13.18 18.74 1.98
C ALA A 232 -11.77 19.16 1.55
N TRP A 233 -11.28 18.69 0.38
CA TRP A 233 -10.05 19.23 -0.18
C TRP A 233 -10.29 20.61 -0.78
N PHE A 234 -11.31 20.74 -1.63
CA PHE A 234 -11.64 21.97 -2.34
C PHE A 234 -11.93 23.13 -1.37
N GLU A 235 -12.81 22.93 -0.39
CA GLU A 235 -13.20 23.98 0.56
C GLU A 235 -12.01 24.56 1.33
N ARG A 236 -11.04 23.71 1.70
CA ARG A 236 -9.83 24.12 2.42
C ARG A 236 -8.87 24.91 1.53
N VAL A 237 -8.66 24.49 0.28
CA VAL A 237 -7.73 25.21 -0.62
C VAL A 237 -8.36 26.45 -1.25
N SER A 238 -9.69 26.55 -1.22
CA SER A 238 -10.46 27.69 -1.73
C SER A 238 -10.62 28.83 -0.73
N GLY A 239 -10.09 28.71 0.49
CA GLY A 239 -10.14 29.76 1.52
C GLY A 239 -11.43 29.84 2.35
N PHE A 240 -12.40 28.93 2.19
CA PHE A 240 -13.67 29.01 2.96
C PHE A 240 -13.42 28.85 4.48
N PRO A 241 -13.99 29.71 5.35
CA PRO A 241 -13.99 29.56 6.81
C PRO A 241 -14.46 28.17 7.25
N PHE A 242 -13.96 27.66 8.39
CA PHE A 242 -14.21 26.28 8.81
C PHE A 242 -15.69 25.99 9.07
N GLU A 243 -16.40 26.98 9.59
CA GLU A 243 -17.81 27.00 9.99
C GLU A 243 -18.75 26.91 8.78
N GLU A 244 -18.35 27.52 7.66
CA GLU A 244 -19.11 27.53 6.42
C GLU A 244 -19.02 26.20 5.68
N ARG A 245 -17.91 25.46 5.83
CA ARG A 245 -17.61 24.22 5.09
C ARG A 245 -18.77 23.24 5.18
N ILE A 246 -19.20 22.73 4.03
CA ILE A 246 -20.22 21.71 3.91
C ILE A 246 -19.66 20.39 4.44
N SER A 247 -18.39 20.10 4.12
CA SER A 247 -17.77 18.79 4.42
C SER A 247 -17.53 18.47 5.90
N VAL A 248 -17.58 19.46 6.81
CA VAL A 248 -17.41 19.24 8.26
C VAL A 248 -18.73 18.99 9.00
N LYS A 249 -19.87 19.21 8.35
CA LYS A 249 -21.20 19.17 8.98
C LYS A 249 -21.59 17.73 9.31
N THR A 250 -21.83 17.47 10.59
CA THR A 250 -22.02 16.12 11.17
C THR A 250 -23.03 15.26 10.41
N VAL A 251 -24.18 15.83 10.05
CA VAL A 251 -25.24 15.16 9.29
C VAL A 251 -24.74 14.54 7.97
N LEU A 252 -23.88 15.24 7.22
CA LEU A 252 -23.33 14.76 5.95
C LEU A 252 -22.28 13.65 6.15
N LEU A 253 -21.54 13.71 7.25
CA LEU A 253 -20.60 12.66 7.67
C LEU A 253 -21.35 11.40 8.11
N SER A 254 -22.48 11.54 8.82
CA SER A 254 -23.37 10.43 9.18
C SER A 254 -24.04 9.81 7.95
N THR A 255 -24.56 10.60 7.01
CA THR A 255 -25.12 10.09 5.73
C THR A 255 -24.07 9.29 4.95
N ARG A 256 -22.82 9.76 4.89
CA ARG A 256 -21.70 8.98 4.32
C ARG A 256 -21.57 7.62 4.99
N ASP A 257 -21.55 7.56 6.32
CA ASP A 257 -21.29 6.29 7.01
C ASP A 257 -22.45 5.29 6.89
N ILE A 258 -23.69 5.79 6.82
CA ILE A 258 -24.88 5.00 6.47
C ILE A 258 -24.73 4.42 5.06
N LEU A 259 -24.54 5.26 4.04
CA LEU A 259 -24.39 4.82 2.65
C LEU A 259 -23.17 3.91 2.43
N VAL A 260 -22.06 4.14 3.15
CA VAL A 260 -20.87 3.28 3.11
C VAL A 260 -21.12 1.94 3.80
N LYS A 261 -22.05 1.85 4.77
CA LYS A 261 -22.49 0.60 5.38
C LYS A 261 -23.45 -0.16 4.46
N GLU A 262 -24.36 0.52 3.77
CA GLU A 262 -25.34 -0.07 2.85
C GLU A 262 -24.69 -0.56 1.54
N LEU A 263 -23.79 0.24 0.94
CA LEU A 263 -23.03 -0.14 -0.25
C LEU A 263 -21.95 -1.21 0.02
N LYS A 264 -21.65 -1.50 1.28
CA LYS A 264 -20.88 -2.70 1.66
C LYS A 264 -21.84 -3.89 1.69
N LYS A 265 -21.86 -4.68 0.61
CA LYS A 265 -22.50 -6.00 0.65
C LYS A 265 -21.97 -6.77 1.87
N PRO A 266 -22.83 -7.26 2.78
CA PRO A 266 -22.37 -8.07 3.91
C PRO A 266 -21.67 -9.33 3.37
N GLY A 267 -20.55 -9.70 3.99
CA GLY A 267 -19.78 -10.87 3.56
C GLY A 267 -18.85 -10.67 2.36
N ILE A 268 -18.55 -9.43 1.92
CA ILE A 268 -17.33 -9.18 1.13
C ILE A 268 -16.19 -8.79 2.09
N PRO A 269 -15.18 -9.65 2.33
CA PRO A 269 -14.00 -9.28 3.09
C PRO A 269 -13.24 -8.16 2.37
N VAL A 270 -12.59 -7.27 3.13
CA VAL A 270 -11.59 -6.38 2.53
C VAL A 270 -10.37 -7.24 2.19
N HIS A 271 -10.34 -7.74 0.95
CA HIS A 271 -9.26 -8.61 0.45
C HIS A 271 -7.92 -7.86 0.44
N ARG A 272 -7.25 -7.89 1.59
CA ARG A 272 -5.82 -7.57 1.71
C ARG A 272 -5.05 -8.62 0.92
N ALA A 273 -3.87 -8.26 0.44
CA ALA A 273 -2.97 -9.26 -0.12
C ALA A 273 -2.43 -10.11 1.04
N PRO A 274 -2.56 -11.45 1.01
CA PRO A 274 -1.96 -12.29 2.04
C PRO A 274 -0.44 -12.14 2.01
N ARG A 275 0.19 -12.18 3.18
CA ARG A 275 1.66 -12.16 3.28
C ARG A 275 2.26 -13.47 2.79
N LEU A 276 3.59 -13.49 2.62
CA LEU A 276 4.30 -14.75 2.44
C LEU A 276 4.43 -15.49 3.79
N PRO A 277 4.28 -16.82 3.81
CA PRO A 277 4.76 -17.71 4.88
C PRO A 277 6.28 -17.60 5.07
N GLY A 278 6.78 -18.01 6.25
CA GLY A 278 8.22 -18.06 6.52
C GLY A 278 8.98 -18.95 5.52
N ALA A 279 8.48 -20.17 5.33
CA ALA A 279 9.05 -21.14 4.38
C ALA A 279 9.10 -20.62 2.93
N MET A 280 8.14 -19.77 2.55
CA MET A 280 8.07 -19.21 1.20
C MET A 280 9.17 -18.17 0.94
N ILE A 281 9.67 -17.48 1.98
CA ILE A 281 10.81 -16.56 1.87
C ILE A 281 12.11 -17.36 1.61
N ALA A 282 12.38 -18.39 2.42
CA ALA A 282 13.58 -19.21 2.26
C ALA A 282 13.56 -20.07 0.97
N ALA A 283 12.38 -20.53 0.54
CA ALA A 283 12.24 -21.19 -0.76
C ALA A 283 12.52 -20.23 -1.94
N LEU A 284 12.19 -18.94 -1.81
CA LEU A 284 12.59 -17.92 -2.79
C LEU A 284 14.12 -17.70 -2.76
N GLU A 285 14.76 -17.72 -1.59
CA GLU A 285 16.21 -17.60 -1.43
C GLU A 285 16.94 -18.81 -2.07
N ARG A 286 16.54 -20.04 -1.75
CA ARG A 286 16.98 -21.28 -2.43
C ARG A 286 16.79 -21.20 -3.96
N LEU A 287 15.69 -20.62 -4.43
CA LEU A 287 15.39 -20.46 -5.86
C LEU A 287 16.22 -19.37 -6.57
N VAL A 288 16.74 -18.36 -5.85
CA VAL A 288 17.72 -17.40 -6.40
C VAL A 288 19.07 -18.08 -6.61
N SER A 289 19.55 -18.86 -5.63
CA SER A 289 20.85 -19.52 -5.69
C SER A 289 20.89 -20.73 -6.64
N ASN A 290 19.76 -21.36 -6.94
CA ASN A 290 19.69 -22.54 -7.82
C ASN A 290 20.11 -22.24 -9.27
N GLU A 291 21.38 -22.52 -9.60
CA GLU A 291 21.95 -22.33 -10.94
C GLU A 291 21.30 -23.14 -12.06
N LYS A 292 20.64 -24.25 -11.73
CA LYS A 292 19.98 -25.14 -12.70
C LYS A 292 18.64 -24.57 -13.18
N GLU A 293 18.12 -23.54 -12.51
CA GLU A 293 16.88 -22.86 -12.89
C GLU A 293 17.13 -21.73 -13.90
N ALA A 294 16.15 -21.48 -14.78
CA ALA A 294 16.23 -20.42 -15.76
C ALA A 294 16.40 -19.04 -15.09
N MET A 295 17.36 -18.24 -15.56
CA MET A 295 17.62 -16.86 -15.10
C MET A 295 16.33 -16.05 -14.92
N GLY A 296 15.39 -16.19 -15.87
CA GLY A 296 14.06 -15.57 -15.83
C GLY A 296 13.27 -15.81 -14.55
N ILE A 297 13.31 -17.04 -14.03
CA ILE A 297 12.68 -17.44 -12.76
C ILE A 297 13.56 -17.03 -11.56
N ARG A 298 14.89 -17.26 -11.64
CA ARG A 298 15.84 -16.93 -10.55
C ARG A 298 15.70 -15.48 -10.09
N ALA A 299 15.77 -14.48 -10.99
CA ALA A 299 15.54 -13.11 -10.53
C ALA A 299 14.06 -12.75 -10.36
N GLY A 300 13.12 -13.52 -10.90
CA GLY A 300 11.72 -13.46 -10.49
C GLY A 300 11.56 -13.69 -8.99
N ALA A 301 12.32 -14.63 -8.41
CA ALA A 301 12.42 -14.80 -6.97
C ALA A 301 13.16 -13.63 -6.29
N TYR A 302 14.30 -13.19 -6.83
CA TYR A 302 15.06 -12.05 -6.30
C TYR A 302 14.24 -10.76 -6.19
N TYR A 303 13.46 -10.40 -7.21
CA TYR A 303 12.60 -9.21 -7.16
C TYR A 303 11.57 -9.33 -6.03
N ARG A 304 11.05 -10.53 -5.74
CA ARG A 304 10.07 -10.75 -4.67
C ARG A 304 10.70 -10.69 -3.28
N LEU A 305 11.93 -11.19 -3.13
CA LEU A 305 12.74 -10.96 -1.93
C LEU A 305 13.03 -9.47 -1.73
N LEU A 306 13.43 -8.76 -2.78
CA LEU A 306 13.68 -7.32 -2.76
C LEU A 306 12.42 -6.51 -2.41
N LYS A 307 11.23 -6.97 -2.82
CA LYS A 307 9.94 -6.40 -2.36
C LYS A 307 9.64 -6.72 -0.90
N CYS A 308 9.98 -7.91 -0.42
CA CYS A 308 9.70 -8.36 0.94
C CYS A 308 10.62 -7.62 1.93
N TRP A 309 11.92 -7.87 1.83
CA TRP A 309 12.97 -7.21 2.61
C TRP A 309 12.99 -5.69 2.43
N GLY A 310 12.67 -5.19 1.23
CA GLY A 310 12.55 -3.76 0.97
C GLY A 310 11.19 -3.14 1.31
N THR A 311 10.17 -3.95 1.64
CA THR A 311 8.74 -3.56 1.71
C THR A 311 8.27 -2.68 0.53
N LEU A 312 8.82 -2.91 -0.67
CA LEU A 312 8.61 -2.07 -1.85
C LEU A 312 7.23 -2.26 -2.48
N ARG A 313 6.65 -1.20 -3.04
CA ARG A 313 5.50 -1.32 -3.94
C ARG A 313 5.95 -1.85 -5.29
N TYR A 314 5.00 -2.43 -6.02
CA TYR A 314 5.18 -2.79 -7.43
C TYR A 314 5.75 -1.64 -8.29
N ASP A 315 5.18 -0.43 -8.16
CA ASP A 315 5.64 0.78 -8.86
C ASP A 315 7.10 1.16 -8.52
N ASP A 316 7.56 0.87 -7.31
CA ASP A 316 8.92 1.21 -6.86
C ASP A 316 9.96 0.34 -7.61
N ILE A 317 9.65 -0.93 -7.88
CA ILE A 317 10.47 -1.84 -8.69
C ILE A 317 10.52 -1.41 -10.15
N GLN A 318 9.37 -1.01 -10.71
CA GLN A 318 9.28 -0.55 -12.10
C GLN A 318 10.22 0.63 -12.39
N HIS A 319 10.61 1.38 -11.36
CA HIS A 319 11.44 2.58 -11.49
C HIS A 319 12.88 2.38 -10.98
N LEU A 320 13.27 1.14 -10.65
CA LEU A 320 14.69 0.76 -10.56
C LEU A 320 15.33 0.89 -11.94
N SER A 321 16.49 1.56 -12.02
CA SER A 321 17.11 1.92 -13.28
C SER A 321 17.51 0.68 -14.11
N PRO A 322 17.12 0.58 -15.41
CA PRO A 322 17.55 -0.50 -16.30
C PRO A 322 19.07 -0.58 -16.53
N SER A 323 19.83 0.42 -16.08
CA SER A 323 21.30 0.36 -16.03
C SER A 323 21.81 -0.58 -14.94
N ALA A 324 21.04 -0.78 -13.86
CA ALA A 324 21.38 -1.66 -12.74
C ALA A 324 20.94 -3.12 -12.98
N ILE A 325 19.82 -3.34 -13.69
CA ILE A 325 19.29 -4.69 -13.93
C ILE A 325 18.78 -4.84 -15.37
N ARG A 326 19.35 -5.79 -16.12
CA ARG A 326 18.97 -6.13 -17.50
C ARG A 326 18.25 -7.47 -17.52
N PHE A 327 16.96 -7.49 -17.87
CA PHE A 327 16.16 -8.72 -17.75
C PHE A 327 15.52 -9.28 -19.02
N PHE A 328 15.41 -8.48 -20.08
CA PHE A 328 14.95 -8.93 -21.39
C PHE A 328 15.71 -8.20 -22.50
N ALA A 329 15.70 -8.76 -23.71
CA ALA A 329 16.21 -8.14 -24.93
C ALA A 329 15.29 -6.97 -25.40
N GLY A 330 15.16 -5.95 -24.57
CA GLY A 330 14.32 -4.77 -24.78
C GLY A 330 14.14 -3.96 -23.51
N ARG A 331 14.32 -2.64 -23.58
CA ARG A 331 14.22 -1.72 -22.43
C ARG A 331 12.77 -1.43 -22.03
N ARG A 332 11.99 -2.44 -21.64
CA ARG A 332 10.57 -2.30 -21.33
C ARG A 332 10.25 -2.82 -19.94
N MET A 333 9.68 -1.95 -19.10
CA MET A 333 9.09 -2.36 -17.82
C MET A 333 7.98 -3.40 -18.08
N ALA A 334 7.95 -4.48 -17.30
CA ALA A 334 6.84 -5.41 -17.30
C ALA A 334 5.55 -4.69 -16.87
N SER A 335 4.43 -5.01 -17.52
CA SER A 335 3.11 -4.61 -17.03
C SER A 335 2.67 -5.48 -15.85
N TYR A 336 1.66 -5.02 -15.11
CA TYR A 336 1.13 -5.75 -13.94
C TYR A 336 0.73 -7.20 -14.26
N ALA A 337 0.17 -7.44 -15.45
CA ALA A 337 -0.20 -8.79 -15.88
C ALA A 337 1.03 -9.68 -16.17
N GLU A 338 2.08 -9.12 -16.79
CA GLU A 338 3.34 -9.82 -17.03
C GLU A 338 4.07 -10.13 -15.70
N ALA A 339 4.01 -9.21 -14.72
CA ALA A 339 4.54 -9.42 -13.38
C ALA A 339 3.77 -10.48 -12.58
N ALA A 340 2.44 -10.40 -12.51
CA ALA A 340 1.60 -11.41 -11.87
C ALA A 340 1.78 -12.80 -12.50
N THR A 341 2.04 -12.85 -13.82
CA THR A 341 2.38 -14.10 -14.54
C THR A 341 3.75 -14.62 -14.10
N LEU A 342 4.76 -13.76 -13.90
CA LEU A 342 6.06 -14.14 -13.36
C LEU A 342 5.96 -14.62 -11.90
N THR A 343 5.21 -13.92 -11.05
CA THR A 343 4.91 -14.34 -9.67
C THR A 343 4.23 -15.72 -9.64
N THR A 344 3.25 -15.96 -10.51
CA THR A 344 2.61 -17.27 -10.73
C THR A 344 3.61 -18.34 -11.19
N ALA A 345 4.54 -18.00 -12.09
CA ALA A 345 5.55 -18.92 -12.59
C ALA A 345 6.60 -19.28 -11.52
N VAL A 346 7.02 -18.30 -10.70
CA VAL A 346 7.91 -18.48 -9.55
C VAL A 346 7.24 -19.36 -8.49
N ASN A 347 5.97 -19.11 -8.13
CA ASN A 347 5.23 -19.91 -7.15
C ASN A 347 5.15 -21.41 -7.54
N ARG A 348 5.13 -21.74 -8.85
CA ARG A 348 5.15 -23.14 -9.34
C ARG A 348 6.52 -23.83 -9.26
N ARG A 349 7.59 -23.10 -8.92
CA ARG A 349 8.97 -23.60 -8.78
C ARG A 349 9.47 -23.58 -7.33
N LEU A 350 8.68 -23.09 -6.38
CA LEU A 350 9.01 -23.17 -4.96
C LEU A 350 8.82 -24.60 -4.46
N VAL A 351 9.85 -25.10 -3.79
CA VAL A 351 9.94 -26.43 -3.20
C VAL A 351 10.35 -26.33 -1.74
N ASP A 352 10.00 -27.35 -0.95
CA ASP A 352 10.39 -27.50 0.44
C ASP A 352 11.85 -28.00 0.59
N ALA A 353 12.20 -28.52 1.78
CA ALA A 353 13.52 -29.09 2.03
C ALA A 353 13.74 -30.38 1.23
N GLU A 354 12.71 -31.21 1.15
CA GLU A 354 12.63 -32.54 0.51
C GLU A 354 12.52 -32.48 -1.03
N GLY A 355 12.31 -31.29 -1.60
CA GLY A 355 12.15 -31.07 -3.03
C GLY A 355 10.74 -31.33 -3.56
N GLN A 356 9.74 -31.53 -2.69
CA GLN A 356 8.33 -31.53 -3.07
C GLN A 356 7.84 -30.09 -3.26
N ARG A 357 6.67 -29.91 -3.89
CA ARG A 357 6.16 -28.57 -4.21
C ARG A 357 5.57 -27.91 -2.96
N LEU A 358 6.15 -26.77 -2.56
CA LEU A 358 5.74 -26.01 -1.37
C LEU A 358 4.31 -25.47 -1.45
N ILE A 359 3.84 -25.11 -2.65
CA ILE A 359 2.55 -24.45 -2.87
C ILE A 359 1.62 -25.35 -3.72
N PRO A 360 0.47 -25.81 -3.18
CA PRO A 360 -0.55 -26.52 -3.95
C PRO A 360 -0.98 -25.76 -5.21
N GLN A 361 -1.33 -26.50 -6.27
CA GLN A 361 -1.60 -25.93 -7.60
C GLN A 361 -2.77 -24.92 -7.61
N GLU A 362 -3.65 -25.04 -6.63
CA GLU A 362 -4.87 -24.28 -6.39
C GLU A 362 -4.57 -22.91 -5.74
N LEU A 363 -3.49 -22.84 -4.95
CA LEU A 363 -3.04 -21.65 -4.19
C LEU A 363 -1.99 -20.80 -4.91
N VAL A 364 -1.40 -21.30 -5.99
CA VAL A 364 -0.34 -20.62 -6.78
C VAL A 364 -0.66 -19.15 -7.13
N GLU A 365 -1.95 -18.83 -7.34
CA GLU A 365 -2.44 -17.52 -7.79
C GLU A 365 -2.93 -16.62 -6.65
N MET A 366 -2.88 -17.09 -5.39
CA MET A 366 -3.41 -16.39 -4.22
C MET A 366 -2.60 -15.13 -3.84
N TRP A 367 -1.28 -15.18 -3.98
CA TRP A 367 -0.40 -14.05 -3.71
C TRP A 367 -0.41 -13.05 -4.87
N THR A 368 -0.45 -11.77 -4.54
CA THR A 368 -0.54 -10.67 -5.52
C THR A 368 0.71 -9.80 -5.48
N GLU A 369 0.84 -8.85 -6.40
CA GLU A 369 1.96 -7.91 -6.40
C GLU A 369 2.05 -6.97 -5.17
N HIS A 370 1.14 -7.10 -4.19
CA HIS A 370 1.18 -6.40 -2.90
C HIS A 370 1.53 -7.32 -1.72
N SER A 371 1.59 -8.64 -1.91
CA SER A 371 1.80 -9.65 -0.85
C SER A 371 3.16 -9.51 -0.16
N GLU A 372 4.22 -9.32 -0.94
CA GLU A 372 5.58 -9.17 -0.40
C GLU A 372 5.67 -7.93 0.51
N ARG A 373 5.05 -6.81 0.11
CA ARG A 373 5.02 -5.57 0.90
C ARG A 373 4.25 -5.73 2.22
N ALA A 374 3.27 -6.61 2.28
CA ALA A 374 2.53 -6.90 3.51
C ALA A 374 3.33 -7.77 4.51
N THR A 375 4.39 -8.44 4.06
CA THR A 375 5.01 -9.54 4.82
C THR A 375 5.77 -9.07 6.06
N LEU A 376 6.87 -8.31 5.89
CA LEU A 376 7.64 -7.77 7.02
C LEU A 376 6.77 -6.99 8.04
N PRO A 377 5.88 -6.06 7.64
CA PRO A 377 5.09 -5.27 8.59
C PRO A 377 4.05 -6.06 9.38
N THR A 378 3.50 -7.15 8.84
CA THR A 378 2.57 -8.04 9.57
C THR A 378 3.32 -8.94 10.55
N ILE A 379 4.42 -9.58 10.13
CA ILE A 379 5.19 -10.46 11.02
C ILE A 379 5.79 -9.64 12.19
N LEU A 380 6.28 -8.43 11.93
CA LEU A 380 6.73 -7.49 12.97
C LEU A 380 5.58 -6.95 13.86
N ASP A 381 4.31 -7.07 13.47
CA ASP A 381 3.16 -6.78 14.33
C ASP A 381 2.99 -7.87 15.39
N GLY A 382 3.13 -9.15 14.99
CA GLY A 382 3.11 -10.29 15.90
C GLY A 382 4.20 -10.23 16.98
N PHE A 383 5.38 -9.69 16.64
CA PHE A 383 6.46 -9.42 17.60
C PHE A 383 6.28 -8.12 18.41
N GLY A 384 5.16 -7.40 18.25
CA GLY A 384 4.85 -6.20 19.02
C GLY A 384 5.71 -4.97 18.68
N LEU A 385 6.34 -4.91 17.49
CA LEU A 385 7.15 -3.75 17.11
C LEU A 385 6.30 -2.47 17.08
N ASP A 386 6.82 -1.38 17.66
CA ASP A 386 6.12 -0.10 17.76
C ASP A 386 5.57 0.35 16.39
N PRO A 387 4.29 0.79 16.31
CA PRO A 387 3.68 1.21 15.06
C PRO A 387 4.50 2.24 14.28
N ARG A 388 5.23 3.16 14.93
CA ARG A 388 6.09 4.19 14.32
C ARG A 388 7.40 3.64 13.76
N ASP A 389 7.81 2.46 14.20
CA ASP A 389 8.97 1.75 13.67
C ASP A 389 8.56 0.87 12.49
N ARG A 390 7.40 0.21 12.56
CA ARG A 390 6.77 -0.42 11.39
C ARG A 390 6.42 0.59 10.29
N ASP A 391 5.90 1.76 10.65
CA ASP A 391 5.51 2.79 9.67
C ASP A 391 6.71 3.34 8.86
N ALA A 392 7.93 3.25 9.41
CA ALA A 392 9.14 3.67 8.72
C ALA A 392 9.57 2.69 7.61
N LEU A 393 9.13 1.42 7.68
CA LEU A 393 9.43 0.42 6.64
C LEU A 393 8.80 0.82 5.30
N GLY A 394 9.59 0.76 4.24
CA GLY A 394 9.15 1.12 2.91
C GLY A 394 8.97 2.63 2.71
N ARG A 395 9.40 3.46 3.67
CA ARG A 395 9.60 4.92 3.53
C ARG A 395 11.09 5.21 3.32
N TRP A 396 11.62 4.76 2.19
CA TRP A 396 13.04 4.91 1.79
C TRP A 396 13.52 6.36 1.60
N ARG A 397 12.63 7.33 1.81
CA ARG A 397 12.93 8.76 1.93
C ARG A 397 12.21 9.28 3.18
N PRO A 398 12.91 9.92 4.13
CA PRO A 398 12.26 10.56 5.27
C PRO A 398 11.41 11.76 4.82
N GLU A 399 10.28 11.97 5.49
CA GLU A 399 9.35 13.08 5.26
C GLU A 399 8.94 13.72 6.59
N GLY A 400 8.55 15.00 6.60
CA GLY A 400 8.16 15.72 7.81
C GLY A 400 9.30 15.80 8.84
N SER A 401 9.01 15.46 10.10
CA SER A 401 9.98 15.45 11.20
C SER A 401 11.15 14.48 11.00
N ASP A 402 10.94 13.39 10.25
CA ASP A 402 11.97 12.37 10.04
C ASP A 402 13.16 12.90 9.21
N VAL A 403 12.98 14.03 8.49
CA VAL A 403 14.05 14.69 7.71
C VAL A 403 15.20 15.16 8.61
N TYR A 404 14.94 15.44 9.89
CA TYR A 404 15.98 15.79 10.87
C TYR A 404 16.71 14.55 11.43
N SER A 405 16.19 13.34 11.18
CA SER A 405 16.75 12.08 11.71
C SER A 405 17.99 11.64 10.93
N ARG A 406 19.16 12.17 11.32
CA ARG A 406 20.48 11.79 10.80
C ARG A 406 20.80 10.29 10.96
N SER A 407 20.01 9.55 11.74
CA SER A 407 20.18 8.12 12.03
C SER A 407 19.07 7.24 11.43
N PHE A 408 18.21 7.76 10.52
CA PHE A 408 17.09 7.01 9.92
C PHE A 408 17.51 5.65 9.32
N SER A 409 18.57 5.62 8.50
CA SER A 409 19.11 4.37 7.94
C SER A 409 19.60 3.40 9.02
N GLY A 410 20.08 3.91 10.15
CA GLY A 410 20.45 3.12 11.33
C GLY A 410 19.25 2.54 12.08
N LYS A 411 18.10 3.25 12.12
CA LYS A 411 16.82 2.71 12.60
C LYS A 411 16.36 1.54 11.71
N ILE A 412 16.31 1.74 10.38
CA ILE A 412 15.93 0.68 9.44
C ILE A 412 16.87 -0.54 9.56
N ARG A 413 18.20 -0.34 9.63
CA ARG A 413 19.16 -1.45 9.79
C ARG A 413 18.99 -2.21 11.12
N ARG A 414 18.56 -1.56 12.21
CA ARG A 414 18.21 -2.27 13.45
C ARG A 414 16.92 -3.10 13.31
N ILE A 415 15.87 -2.54 12.69
CA ILE A 415 14.61 -3.26 12.47
C ILE A 415 14.84 -4.49 11.58
N HIS A 416 15.65 -4.37 10.52
CA HIS A 416 15.97 -5.51 9.64
C HIS A 416 16.79 -6.60 10.34
N ARG A 417 17.75 -6.23 11.20
CA ARG A 417 18.49 -7.21 12.03
C ARG A 417 17.57 -7.93 13.01
N TYR A 418 16.72 -7.18 13.72
CA TYR A 418 15.75 -7.74 14.66
C TYR A 418 14.78 -8.72 13.98
N PHE A 419 14.25 -8.34 12.81
CA PHE A 419 13.43 -9.23 11.98
C PHE A 419 14.17 -10.50 11.58
N ALA A 420 15.44 -10.39 11.13
CA ALA A 420 16.22 -11.54 10.71
C ALA A 420 16.48 -12.53 11.87
N SER A 421 16.93 -12.03 13.03
CA SER A 421 17.19 -12.87 14.20
C SER A 421 15.92 -13.51 14.76
N GLU A 422 14.77 -12.81 14.70
CA GLU A 422 13.51 -13.35 15.20
C GLU A 422 12.89 -14.37 14.23
N LEU A 423 13.00 -14.14 12.91
CA LEU A 423 12.61 -15.11 11.88
C LEU A 423 13.47 -16.38 11.95
N GLU A 424 14.77 -16.25 12.22
CA GLU A 424 15.70 -17.36 12.47
C GLU A 424 15.32 -18.12 13.75
N ARG A 425 14.97 -17.41 14.83
CA ARG A 425 14.46 -18.01 16.07
C ARG A 425 13.17 -18.81 15.84
N LEU A 426 12.19 -18.26 15.10
CA LEU A 426 10.95 -18.99 14.80
C LEU A 426 11.20 -20.21 13.90
N ARG A 427 12.06 -20.06 12.89
CA ARG A 427 12.49 -21.18 12.01
C ARG A 427 13.04 -22.34 12.83
N LEU A 428 14.00 -22.07 13.72
CA LEU A 428 14.64 -23.08 14.57
C LEU A 428 13.68 -23.67 15.63
N ALA A 429 12.66 -22.92 16.06
CA ALA A 429 11.65 -23.38 17.01
C ALA A 429 10.46 -24.13 16.37
N GLY A 430 10.29 -24.04 15.04
CA GLY A 430 9.06 -24.45 14.36
C GLY A 430 7.84 -23.54 14.62
N ASP A 431 8.01 -22.46 15.38
CA ASP A 431 6.97 -21.60 15.95
C ASP A 431 6.55 -20.46 15.00
N VAL A 432 6.47 -20.76 13.69
CA VAL A 432 6.04 -19.80 12.68
C VAL A 432 4.50 -19.81 12.61
N ASP A 433 3.85 -18.87 13.28
CA ASP A 433 2.40 -18.68 13.17
C ASP A 433 2.01 -18.19 11.77
N ASP A 434 1.79 -19.13 10.85
CA ASP A 434 1.23 -18.90 9.51
C ASP A 434 -0.31 -19.06 9.46
N TYR A 435 -1.01 -19.01 10.60
CA TYR A 435 -2.48 -19.17 10.67
C TYR A 435 -3.23 -18.11 9.82
N ASP A 436 -2.76 -16.86 9.79
CA ASP A 436 -3.36 -15.80 8.95
C ASP A 436 -3.23 -16.08 7.45
N VAL A 437 -2.23 -16.87 7.04
CA VAL A 437 -2.06 -17.30 5.65
C VAL A 437 -2.87 -18.57 5.35
N LEU A 438 -3.02 -19.47 6.31
CA LEU A 438 -3.85 -20.68 6.18
C LEU A 438 -5.36 -20.33 6.12
N ASP A 439 -5.84 -19.39 6.95
CA ASP A 439 -7.20 -18.84 6.85
C ASP A 439 -7.42 -18.12 5.51
N ALA A 440 -6.46 -17.29 5.07
CA ALA A 440 -6.52 -16.66 3.75
C ALA A 440 -6.56 -17.69 2.61
N ALA A 441 -5.84 -18.82 2.73
CA ALA A 441 -5.88 -19.92 1.77
C ALA A 441 -7.23 -20.64 1.76
N PHE A 442 -7.82 -20.92 2.93
CA PHE A 442 -9.17 -21.48 3.01
C PHE A 442 -10.20 -20.54 2.36
N GLN A 443 -10.21 -19.27 2.73
CA GLN A 443 -11.12 -18.26 2.15
C GLN A 443 -10.93 -18.12 0.63
N TRP A 444 -9.69 -18.17 0.12
CA TRP A 444 -9.38 -18.13 -1.30
C TRP A 444 -9.95 -19.32 -2.07
N LEU A 445 -9.89 -20.53 -1.50
CA LEU A 445 -10.46 -21.74 -2.09
C LEU A 445 -11.99 -21.73 -2.03
N ARG A 446 -12.58 -21.39 -0.88
CA ARG A 446 -14.05 -21.29 -0.71
C ARG A 446 -14.69 -20.21 -1.60
N ALA A 447 -13.92 -19.20 -2.02
CA ALA A 447 -14.34 -18.19 -3.00
C ALA A 447 -14.30 -18.67 -4.47
N ARG A 448 -13.73 -19.84 -4.78
CA ARG A 448 -13.65 -20.42 -6.13
C ARG A 448 -14.81 -21.40 -6.35
N ARG A 449 -15.50 -21.28 -7.51
CA ARG A 449 -16.53 -22.24 -7.92
C ARG A 449 -15.94 -23.65 -8.01
N GLY A 450 -16.55 -24.62 -7.31
CA GLY A 450 -16.19 -26.03 -7.39
C GLY A 450 -15.37 -26.60 -6.23
N PHE A 451 -15.14 -25.84 -5.14
CA PHE A 451 -14.57 -26.36 -3.89
C PHE A 451 -15.66 -26.52 -2.83
N SER A 452 -15.74 -27.68 -2.16
CA SER A 452 -16.52 -27.86 -0.92
C SER A 452 -15.81 -27.22 0.29
N SER A 453 -16.20 -27.55 1.53
CA SER A 453 -15.39 -27.21 2.72
C SER A 453 -14.23 -28.19 2.83
N ASP A 454 -14.56 -29.48 2.78
CA ASP A 454 -13.67 -30.64 2.86
C ASP A 454 -12.53 -30.59 1.84
N ASP A 455 -12.80 -30.20 0.58
CA ASP A 455 -11.78 -30.00 -0.47
C ASP A 455 -10.81 -28.87 -0.10
N ALA A 456 -11.34 -27.77 0.45
CA ALA A 456 -10.55 -26.60 0.80
C ALA A 456 -9.70 -26.88 2.05
N GLU A 457 -10.28 -27.54 3.06
CA GLU A 457 -9.59 -28.05 4.24
C GLU A 457 -8.46 -28.99 3.82
N GLY A 458 -8.72 -30.02 3.01
CA GLY A 458 -7.70 -30.96 2.54
C GLY A 458 -6.51 -30.32 1.81
N VAL A 459 -6.75 -29.27 1.02
CA VAL A 459 -5.69 -28.49 0.34
C VAL A 459 -4.93 -27.58 1.32
N VAL A 460 -5.60 -26.95 2.29
CA VAL A 460 -4.95 -26.13 3.33
C VAL A 460 -4.12 -27.01 4.27
N ASP A 461 -4.58 -28.21 4.58
CA ASP A 461 -3.88 -29.21 5.38
C ASP A 461 -2.63 -29.74 4.67
N ALA A 462 -2.72 -29.95 3.34
CA ALA A 462 -1.57 -30.30 2.51
C ALA A 462 -0.56 -29.15 2.41
N PHE A 463 -1.03 -27.90 2.34
CA PHE A 463 -0.17 -26.71 2.36
C PHE A 463 0.55 -26.56 3.71
N LYS A 464 -0.19 -26.69 4.82
CA LYS A 464 0.34 -26.63 6.19
C LYS A 464 1.51 -27.61 6.38
N ARG A 465 1.34 -28.88 5.99
CA ARG A 465 2.41 -29.90 6.08
C ARG A 465 3.67 -29.54 5.29
N ALA A 466 3.53 -28.83 4.16
CA ALA A 466 4.67 -28.37 3.37
C ALA A 466 5.35 -27.11 3.95
N LEU A 467 4.64 -26.31 4.76
CA LEU A 467 5.24 -25.25 5.57
C LEU A 467 6.00 -25.84 6.79
N GLU A 468 5.44 -26.90 7.39
CA GLU A 468 6.01 -27.60 8.55
C GLU A 468 7.27 -28.41 8.22
N SER A 469 7.40 -29.03 7.03
CA SER A 469 8.63 -29.77 6.68
C SER A 469 9.86 -28.86 6.58
N TRP A 470 9.66 -27.62 6.10
CA TRP A 470 10.73 -26.64 5.96
C TRP A 470 11.38 -26.21 7.29
N THR A 471 10.61 -26.06 8.38
CA THR A 471 11.17 -25.58 9.65
C THR A 471 12.11 -26.59 10.32
N ALA A 472 11.93 -27.88 10.04
CA ALA A 472 12.62 -28.95 10.77
C ALA A 472 14.00 -29.34 10.21
N GLN A 473 14.28 -29.15 8.91
CA GLN A 473 15.42 -29.81 8.24
C GLN A 473 16.21 -28.98 7.20
N ASP A 474 15.89 -27.71 6.96
CA ASP A 474 16.60 -26.87 5.97
C ASP A 474 17.75 -26.08 6.63
N PRO A 475 19.03 -26.47 6.49
CA PRO A 475 20.14 -25.57 6.75
C PRO A 475 20.29 -24.62 5.55
N ILE A 476 20.11 -23.32 5.76
CA ILE A 476 20.86 -22.34 4.95
C ILE A 476 22.31 -22.50 5.39
N VAL A 477 23.06 -23.31 4.65
CA VAL A 477 24.52 -23.20 4.62
C VAL A 477 24.78 -21.79 4.10
N GLN A 478 25.20 -20.89 4.99
CA GLN A 478 25.88 -19.69 4.56
C GLN A 478 27.17 -20.16 3.90
N GLU A 479 27.24 -20.08 2.58
CA GLU A 479 28.53 -20.04 1.90
C GLU A 479 29.19 -18.74 2.39
N SER A 480 30.02 -18.87 3.43
CA SER A 480 31.02 -17.87 3.76
C SER A 480 31.90 -17.74 2.52
N ASP A 481 31.77 -16.62 1.81
CA ASP A 481 32.57 -16.34 0.61
C ASP A 481 34.04 -16.55 0.95
N GLY A 482 34.65 -17.55 0.30
CA GLY A 482 36.05 -17.92 0.49
C GLY A 482 36.99 -16.92 -0.18
N GLU A 483 36.86 -15.64 0.15
CA GLU A 483 38.02 -14.74 0.12
C GLU A 483 39.05 -15.32 1.11
N GLU A 484 40.33 -15.33 0.74
CA GLU A 484 41.37 -15.89 1.60
C GLU A 484 41.47 -15.03 2.88
N GLU A 485 41.03 -15.56 4.01
CA GLU A 485 41.36 -15.02 5.33
C GLU A 485 42.88 -15.11 5.52
N VAL A 486 43.56 -14.03 5.10
CA VAL A 486 44.84 -13.63 5.66
C VAL A 486 44.62 -13.55 7.16
N ALA A 487 45.25 -14.46 7.91
CA ALA A 487 45.09 -14.57 9.34
C ALA A 487 45.71 -13.37 10.07
N GLU A 488 45.01 -12.24 10.05
CA GLU A 488 45.06 -11.27 11.14
C GLU A 488 44.51 -11.97 12.38
N GLU A 489 45.28 -11.99 13.46
CA GLU A 489 44.91 -12.67 14.71
C GLU A 489 43.56 -12.15 15.21
N GLU A 490 42.62 -13.04 15.57
CA GLU A 490 41.34 -12.63 16.16
C GLU A 490 41.60 -11.71 17.36
N PRO A 491 41.21 -10.41 17.32
CA PRO A 491 41.17 -9.63 18.54
C PRO A 491 40.08 -10.25 19.42
N GLU A 492 40.45 -10.69 20.62
CA GLU A 492 39.53 -11.33 21.57
C GLU A 492 38.22 -10.55 21.66
N ALA A 493 37.09 -11.27 21.70
CA ALA A 493 35.75 -10.69 21.76
C ALA A 493 35.72 -9.54 22.78
N PRO A 494 35.26 -8.32 22.39
CA PRO A 494 35.61 -7.10 23.10
C PRO A 494 35.20 -7.18 24.57
N THR A 495 36.22 -7.34 25.41
CA THR A 495 36.16 -7.09 26.84
C THR A 495 35.53 -5.71 27.08
N GLU A 496 34.78 -5.62 28.18
CA GLU A 496 33.88 -4.50 28.53
C GLU A 496 34.40 -3.17 27.99
N ALA A 497 33.71 -2.62 26.98
CA ALA A 497 34.21 -1.52 26.15
C ALA A 497 34.81 -0.43 27.05
N PRO A 498 36.15 -0.21 26.97
CA PRO A 498 36.91 0.31 28.09
C PRO A 498 36.31 1.62 28.56
N ASP A 499 35.90 1.62 29.83
CA ASP A 499 35.04 2.62 30.46
C ASP A 499 35.44 4.00 29.96
N ALA A 500 34.50 4.74 29.35
CA ALA A 500 34.83 5.94 28.59
C ALA A 500 35.27 7.06 29.54
N VAL A 501 36.54 7.00 29.98
CA VAL A 501 37.07 7.67 31.17
C VAL A 501 36.76 9.15 31.05
N GLU A 502 35.75 9.61 31.80
CA GLU A 502 35.35 11.01 31.78
C GLU A 502 36.59 11.82 32.13
N ARG A 503 37.04 12.67 31.20
CA ARG A 503 38.25 13.48 31.42
C ARG A 503 37.95 14.40 32.60
N THR A 504 38.47 14.07 33.79
CA THR A 504 38.04 14.65 35.08
C THR A 504 38.58 16.05 35.33
N SER A 505 39.64 16.44 34.62
CA SER A 505 40.29 17.75 34.68
C SER A 505 41.08 18.04 33.39
N GLY A 506 41.64 19.24 33.30
CA GLY A 506 42.46 19.69 32.16
C GLY A 506 41.68 20.31 31.00
N TYR A 507 42.30 20.33 29.83
CA TYR A 507 41.80 20.99 28.63
C TYR A 507 42.02 20.14 27.37
N VAL A 508 41.18 20.36 26.36
CA VAL A 508 41.26 19.68 25.06
C VAL A 508 41.30 20.73 23.96
N LEU A 509 42.37 20.76 23.18
CA LEU A 509 42.47 21.48 21.91
C LEU A 509 41.99 20.56 20.80
N VAL A 510 40.88 20.90 20.17
CA VAL A 510 40.36 20.20 18.98
C VAL A 510 40.75 21.01 17.74
N PHE A 511 41.46 20.38 16.81
CA PHE A 511 41.90 21.04 15.59
C PHE A 511 40.86 20.85 14.48
N SER A 512 40.74 21.82 13.58
CA SER A 512 39.95 21.68 12.37
C SER A 512 40.86 21.48 11.16
N LYS A 513 40.33 20.86 10.09
CA LYS A 513 41.00 20.63 8.79
C LYS A 513 41.38 21.91 8.02
N ARG A 514 41.31 23.09 8.66
CA ARG A 514 41.81 24.39 8.18
C ARG A 514 42.86 25.01 9.13
N GLY A 515 43.47 24.21 10.01
CA GLY A 515 44.56 24.64 10.91
C GLY A 515 44.12 25.47 12.12
N THR A 516 42.81 25.68 12.33
CA THR A 516 42.31 26.43 13.49
C THR A 516 42.07 25.52 14.70
N ALA A 517 42.55 25.94 15.87
CA ALA A 517 42.44 25.19 17.12
C ALA A 517 41.31 25.76 18.00
N ARG A 518 40.45 24.89 18.54
CA ARG A 518 39.41 25.26 19.50
C ARG A 518 39.68 24.65 20.87
N LEU A 519 39.79 25.50 21.88
CA LEU A 519 40.01 25.10 23.27
C LEU A 519 38.70 24.76 23.98
N HIS A 520 38.67 23.63 24.68
CA HIS A 520 37.60 23.18 25.56
C HIS A 520 38.15 22.89 26.98
N ARG A 521 37.35 23.11 28.02
CA ARG A 521 37.63 22.67 29.40
C ARG A 521 37.11 21.24 29.58
N ALA A 522 37.89 20.38 30.23
CA ALA A 522 37.47 19.06 30.70
C ALA A 522 37.11 19.09 32.20
N GLY A 523 36.58 18.00 32.73
CA GLY A 523 36.05 17.92 34.09
C GLY A 523 34.61 18.43 34.21
N LYS A 524 34.10 18.52 35.45
CA LYS A 524 32.70 18.88 35.74
C LYS A 524 32.30 20.27 35.23
N GLU A 525 33.25 21.21 35.22
CA GLU A 525 33.12 22.56 34.64
C GLU A 525 33.26 22.58 33.11
N GLY A 526 33.46 21.42 32.49
CA GLY A 526 33.64 21.24 31.06
C GLY A 526 32.37 20.78 30.34
N CYS A 527 32.20 21.24 29.10
CA CYS A 527 31.10 20.80 28.25
C CYS A 527 31.18 19.28 27.97
N TRP A 528 30.03 18.63 27.78
CA TRP A 528 29.94 17.17 27.58
C TRP A 528 30.86 16.64 26.46
N MET A 529 31.08 17.45 25.42
CA MET A 529 31.94 17.11 24.29
C MET A 529 33.42 16.93 24.70
N ALA A 530 33.90 17.63 25.72
CA ALA A 530 35.26 17.49 26.21
C ALA A 530 35.42 16.27 27.14
N ARG A 531 34.39 15.98 27.95
CA ARG A 531 34.40 14.90 28.93
C ARG A 531 34.39 13.51 28.29
N ALA A 532 33.44 13.25 27.38
CA ALA A 532 33.11 11.89 26.94
C ALA A 532 33.25 11.64 25.41
N ARG A 533 33.60 12.65 24.60
CA ARG A 533 33.71 12.49 23.14
C ARG A 533 35.13 12.13 22.70
N HIS A 534 35.24 11.28 21.68
CA HIS A 534 36.46 11.11 20.89
C HIS A 534 36.52 12.13 19.74
N PHE A 535 37.73 12.56 19.38
CA PHE A 535 37.97 13.46 18.25
C PHE A 535 39.17 12.95 17.45
N ASP A 536 39.06 12.98 16.12
CA ASP A 536 40.05 12.38 15.22
C ASP A 536 41.38 13.15 15.21
N GLU A 537 41.35 14.46 15.49
CA GLU A 537 42.54 15.32 15.66
C GLU A 537 42.37 16.21 16.91
N CYS A 538 42.98 15.83 18.04
CA CYS A 538 43.01 16.66 19.25
C CYS A 538 44.29 16.49 20.08
N ARG A 539 44.62 17.51 20.89
CA ARG A 539 45.70 17.50 21.89
C ARG A 539 45.07 17.75 23.26
N VAL A 540 45.32 16.86 24.21
CA VAL A 540 44.91 17.03 25.62
C VAL A 540 46.09 17.62 26.39
N VAL A 541 45.83 18.64 27.21
CA VAL A 541 46.82 19.30 28.09
C VAL A 541 46.21 19.49 29.47
N GLN A 542 46.97 19.33 30.55
CA GLN A 542 46.42 19.50 31.91
C GLN A 542 46.41 20.97 32.35
N GLU A 543 47.41 21.74 31.94
CA GLU A 543 47.52 23.17 32.21
C GLU A 543 46.89 24.00 31.08
N MET A 544 46.59 25.28 31.35
CA MET A 544 45.98 26.16 30.35
C MET A 544 47.01 26.47 29.24
N PRO A 545 46.75 26.13 27.96
CA PRO A 545 47.67 26.44 26.88
C PRO A 545 47.76 27.95 26.64
N GLU A 546 48.91 28.40 26.12
CA GLU A 546 49.16 29.81 25.82
C GLU A 546 48.17 30.36 24.78
N PRO A 547 47.89 31.68 24.77
CA PRO A 547 46.85 32.25 23.90
C PRO A 547 47.04 31.90 22.42
N ASP A 548 48.29 31.91 21.95
CA ASP A 548 48.64 31.70 20.54
C ASP A 548 48.47 30.23 20.08
N GLU A 549 48.41 29.26 21.01
CA GLU A 549 48.05 27.87 20.68
C GLU A 549 46.53 27.69 20.42
N CYS A 550 45.68 28.66 20.79
CA CYS A 550 44.23 28.53 20.72
C CYS A 550 43.54 29.63 19.90
N SER A 551 43.11 29.30 18.68
CA SER A 551 42.41 30.26 17.80
C SER A 551 41.07 30.73 18.38
N TYR A 552 40.34 29.85 19.09
CA TYR A 552 39.04 30.16 19.69
C TYR A 552 38.79 29.35 20.97
N ARG A 553 38.09 29.93 21.96
CA ARG A 553 37.59 29.20 23.14
C ARG A 553 36.15 28.72 22.94
N CYS A 554 35.79 27.57 23.52
CA CYS A 554 34.44 27.05 23.49
C CYS A 554 33.50 27.86 24.40
N ARG A 555 32.46 28.49 23.84
CA ARG A 555 31.47 29.28 24.60
C ARG A 555 30.78 28.49 25.72
N LEU A 556 30.61 27.18 25.58
CA LEU A 556 30.06 26.28 26.62
C LEU A 556 31.07 25.92 27.74
N CYS A 557 32.33 26.36 27.65
CA CYS A 557 33.36 26.20 28.68
C CYS A 557 33.85 27.56 29.23
N TRP A 558 33.55 28.64 28.51
CA TRP A 558 33.79 30.03 28.89
C TRP A 558 32.61 30.88 28.36
N PRO A 559 31.49 30.96 29.10
CA PRO A 559 30.44 31.94 28.84
C PRO A 559 30.95 33.37 29.09
N GLY A 560 30.16 34.36 28.67
CA GLY A 560 30.47 35.77 28.93
C GLY A 560 30.24 36.18 30.39
N PRO A 561 30.52 37.44 30.76
CA PRO A 561 30.18 38.00 32.06
C PRO A 561 28.69 38.36 32.23
N GLU A 562 27.86 38.00 31.26
CA GLU A 562 26.39 38.05 31.26
C GLU A 562 25.87 36.66 30.80
N GLU A 563 24.58 36.37 30.99
CA GLU A 563 23.98 35.02 30.86
C GLU A 563 24.36 34.03 31.98
N MET A 564 24.14 34.42 33.24
CA MET A 564 23.82 33.46 34.30
C MET A 564 22.31 33.46 34.54
N ASN A 565 21.68 32.29 34.33
CA ASN A 565 20.28 31.95 34.60
C ASN A 565 19.20 32.38 33.56
N ASP A 566 18.76 31.37 32.80
CA ASP A 566 17.40 31.20 32.21
C ASP A 566 16.99 32.05 30.97
N SER A 567 15.88 31.62 30.36
CA SER A 567 15.17 32.16 29.19
C SER A 567 15.80 31.97 27.79
N SER A 568 14.90 31.99 26.80
CA SER A 568 15.11 31.76 25.37
C SER A 568 14.74 32.99 24.55
N ASP A 569 15.29 33.10 23.33
CA ASP A 569 14.87 34.00 22.24
C ASP A 569 15.10 35.51 22.53
N ASP A 570 15.36 36.39 21.56
CA ASP A 570 15.64 36.29 20.11
C ASP A 570 16.24 37.67 19.63
N SER A 571 16.31 37.90 18.31
CA SER A 571 16.33 39.18 17.58
C SER A 571 17.71 39.67 17.12
N SER A 572 17.83 40.48 16.06
CA SER A 572 16.84 41.34 15.37
C SER A 572 17.04 41.32 13.82
N GLU A 573 16.34 42.04 12.91
CA GLU A 573 15.33 43.14 12.85
C GLU A 573 14.74 43.05 11.39
N ASP A 574 13.59 43.53 10.93
CA ASP A 574 12.38 44.24 11.42
C ASP A 574 11.24 43.97 10.37
N SER A 575 9.99 44.45 10.34
CA SER A 575 9.27 45.49 11.10
C SER A 575 7.74 45.31 11.10
N SER A 576 7.08 46.01 12.03
CA SER A 576 5.69 46.52 12.11
C SER A 576 4.55 45.96 11.21
N GLY A 577 3.34 45.68 11.72
CA GLY A 577 2.86 45.69 13.12
C GLY A 577 1.34 45.87 13.29
N SER A 578 0.86 45.73 14.55
CA SER A 578 -0.53 45.92 15.07
C SER A 578 -1.52 44.75 14.92
N ALA A 579 -2.44 44.45 15.86
CA ALA A 579 -2.53 44.69 17.32
C ALA A 579 -3.73 43.92 17.95
N MET A 580 -3.73 43.77 19.30
CA MET A 580 -4.84 43.42 20.23
C MET A 580 -5.21 41.92 20.50
N PRO A 581 -5.74 41.58 21.72
CA PRO A 581 -5.45 40.27 22.35
C PRO A 581 -6.59 39.56 23.15
N GLY A 582 -6.30 38.36 23.70
CA GLY A 582 -6.62 38.03 25.12
C GLY A 582 -7.35 36.72 25.46
N VAL A 583 -7.01 36.16 26.64
CA VAL A 583 -7.73 35.13 27.47
C VAL A 583 -7.75 33.71 26.84
N ALA A 584 -7.13 32.62 27.37
CA ALA A 584 -6.99 32.01 28.72
C ALA A 584 -8.25 31.21 29.17
N GLU A 585 -8.23 30.07 29.89
CA GLU A 585 -7.14 29.25 30.46
C GLU A 585 -7.62 27.79 30.76
N ASP A 586 -6.82 27.02 31.52
CA ASP A 586 -7.13 25.82 32.32
C ASP A 586 -6.94 24.40 31.70
N SER A 587 -7.03 23.36 32.56
CA SER A 587 -6.04 22.27 32.64
C SER A 587 -6.63 20.91 33.10
N GLY A 588 -5.83 19.83 33.02
CA GLY A 588 -6.22 18.50 33.50
C GLY A 588 -5.12 17.44 33.40
N THR A 589 -4.91 16.63 34.44
CA THR A 589 -3.74 15.74 34.62
C THR A 589 -4.08 14.25 34.70
N SER A 590 -3.13 13.39 34.31
CA SER A 590 -3.00 12.01 34.83
C SER A 590 -1.59 11.43 34.58
N PRO A 591 -1.12 10.45 35.39
CA PRO A 591 0.31 10.13 35.52
C PRO A 591 0.78 8.93 34.67
N ARG A 592 2.11 8.74 34.62
CA ARG A 592 2.77 7.48 34.20
C ARG A 592 3.42 6.80 35.41
N ALA A 593 3.32 5.48 35.50
CA ALA A 593 4.02 4.69 36.51
C ALA A 593 5.41 4.25 36.02
N SER A 594 6.38 4.22 36.94
CA SER A 594 7.72 3.67 36.77
C SER A 594 7.76 2.20 37.22
N TRP A 595 8.66 1.40 36.62
CA TRP A 595 9.00 0.06 37.09
C TRP A 595 10.51 -0.07 37.21
N GLU A 596 10.96 -0.56 38.37
CA GLU A 596 12.37 -0.75 38.70
C GLU A 596 12.83 -2.20 38.44
N ARG A 597 14.12 -2.47 38.66
CA ARG A 597 14.77 -3.76 38.35
C ARG A 597 14.51 -4.80 39.45
N VAL A 598 14.55 -6.07 39.05
CA VAL A 598 14.85 -7.20 39.96
C VAL A 598 16.12 -7.88 39.41
N PRO A 599 17.12 -8.21 40.25
CA PRO A 599 18.39 -8.80 39.81
C PRO A 599 18.33 -10.33 39.66
N LEU A 600 19.35 -10.88 39.01
CA LEU A 600 19.60 -12.33 38.94
C LEU A 600 20.18 -12.87 40.25
N GLY A 601 19.88 -14.14 40.54
CA GLY A 601 20.41 -14.97 41.63
C GLY A 601 20.05 -16.43 41.39
#